data_AF-A0A3C0B960-F1
#
_entry.id   AF-A0A3C0B960-F1
#
_cell.length_a   1.000
_cell.length_b   1.000
_cell.length_c   1.000
_cell.angle_alpha   90.00
_cell.angle_beta   90.00
_cell.angle_gamma   90.00
#
_symmetry.space_group_name_H-M   'P 1'
#
loop_
_entity.id
_entity.type
_entity.pdbx_description
1 polymer ?
#
loop_
_entity_poly.entity_id
_entity_poly.type
_entity_poly.pdbx_seq_one_letter_code
_entity_poly.pdbx_strand_id
1 'polypeptide(L)'
;ENVTKRNSQQNDIYQKIAYFRGLELFSDKEYFEAIGLFQKSLENKTDATIAAGAVYWTGESYYRLGQYELALGRFEAFVAMPGAAQHPSASLIDYNLGYSLLKLN
;
A
#
# COMPACT_ATOMS: atom_id res chain seq x y z
N GLU A 1 4.00 17.59 -28.86
CA GLU A 1 2.94 16.65 -28.46
C GLU A 1 2.37 17.10 -27.12
N ASN A 2 1.06 17.37 -27.04
CA ASN A 2 0.42 17.79 -25.79
C ASN A 2 0.14 16.55 -24.92
N VAL A 3 1.09 16.21 -24.06
CA VAL A 3 0.89 15.20 -23.01
C VAL A 3 -0.20 15.74 -22.09
N THR A 4 -1.42 15.26 -22.27
CA THR A 4 -2.57 15.63 -21.45
C THR A 4 -2.33 15.07 -20.06
N LYS A 5 -1.79 15.90 -19.15
CA LYS A 5 -1.77 15.60 -17.72
C LYS A 5 -3.20 15.24 -17.31
N ARG A 6 -3.37 14.06 -16.70
CA ARG A 6 -4.66 13.63 -16.15
C ARG A 6 -5.21 14.71 -15.22
N ASN A 7 -6.50 15.01 -15.35
CA ASN A 7 -7.17 15.92 -14.42
C ASN A 7 -7.41 15.24 -13.06
N SER A 8 -7.81 16.01 -12.05
CA SER A 8 -7.98 15.50 -10.66
C SER A 8 -8.91 14.27 -10.58
N GLN A 9 -10.00 14.25 -11.35
CA GLN A 9 -10.95 13.13 -11.40
C GLN A 9 -10.33 11.88 -12.03
N GLN A 10 -9.55 12.03 -13.10
CA GLN A 10 -8.84 10.91 -13.72
C GLN A 10 -7.77 10.32 -12.79
N ASN A 11 -7.14 11.15 -11.96
CA ASN A 11 -6.18 10.71 -10.95
C ASN A 11 -6.85 9.92 -9.83
N ASP A 12 -8.03 10.34 -9.36
CA ASP A 12 -8.83 9.60 -8.37
C ASP A 12 -9.25 8.21 -8.87
N ILE A 13 -9.78 8.14 -10.10
CA ILE A 13 -10.15 6.87 -10.72
C ILE A 13 -8.92 5.96 -10.88
N TYR A 14 -7.80 6.51 -11.33
CA TYR A 14 -6.55 5.76 -11.51
C TYR A 14 -6.02 5.22 -10.17
N GLN A 15 -6.02 6.04 -9.12
CA GLN A 15 -5.61 5.64 -7.78
C GLN A 15 -6.42 4.42 -7.31
N LYS A 16 -7.75 4.48 -7.45
CA LYS A 16 -8.69 3.42 -7.07
C LYS A 16 -8.46 2.14 -7.86
N ILE A 17 -8.40 2.24 -9.19
CA ILE A 17 -8.21 1.07 -10.06
C ILE A 17 -6.89 0.37 -9.73
N ALA A 18 -5.79 1.12 -9.61
CA ALA A 18 -4.49 0.55 -9.27
C ALA A 18 -4.51 -0.12 -7.89
N TYR A 19 -5.12 0.53 -6.89
CA TYR A 19 -5.23 -0.03 -5.54
C TYR A 19 -6.02 -1.35 -5.51
N PHE A 20 -7.25 -1.36 -6.05
CA PHE A 20 -8.12 -2.54 -5.99
C PHE A 20 -7.56 -3.69 -6.82
N ARG A 21 -6.97 -3.42 -7.99
CA ARG A 21 -6.28 -4.46 -8.76
C ARG A 21 -5.04 -4.99 -8.02
N GLY A 22 -4.34 -4.16 -7.25
CA GLY A 22 -3.26 -4.59 -6.37
C GLY A 22 -3.75 -5.54 -5.27
N LEU A 23 -4.94 -5.30 -4.70
CA LEU A 23 -5.55 -6.21 -3.72
C LEU A 23 -5.92 -7.57 -4.33
N GLU A 24 -6.43 -7.58 -5.57
CA GLU A 24 -6.70 -8.82 -6.30
C GLU A 24 -5.42 -9.65 -6.45
N LEU A 25 -4.34 -9.04 -6.96
CA LEU A 25 -3.05 -9.71 -7.09
C LEU A 25 -2.49 -10.21 -5.75
N PHE A 26 -2.64 -9.41 -4.69
CA PHE A 26 -2.24 -9.84 -3.35
C PHE A 26 -3.01 -11.09 -2.89
N SER A 27 -4.33 -11.12 -3.13
CA SER A 27 -5.19 -12.27 -2.83
C SER A 27 -4.77 -13.51 -3.60
N ASP A 28 -4.31 -13.32 -4.84
CA ASP A 28 -3.79 -14.37 -5.73
C ASP A 28 -2.34 -14.78 -5.39
N LYS A 29 -1.74 -14.17 -4.35
CA LYS A 29 -0.35 -14.35 -3.89
C LYS A 29 0.72 -13.86 -4.89
N GLU A 30 0.32 -13.06 -5.86
CA GLU A 30 1.19 -12.35 -6.81
C GLU A 30 1.74 -11.07 -6.14
N TYR A 31 2.55 -11.25 -5.09
CA TYR A 31 2.96 -10.16 -4.20
C TYR A 31 3.86 -9.13 -4.87
N PHE A 32 4.72 -9.54 -5.81
CA PHE A 32 5.61 -8.62 -6.52
C PHE A 32 4.83 -7.69 -7.45
N GLU A 33 3.88 -8.24 -8.19
CA GLU A 33 2.99 -7.53 -9.10
C GLU A 33 2.03 -6.63 -8.31
N ALA A 34 1.52 -7.11 -7.16
CA ALA A 34 0.71 -6.31 -6.24
C ALA A 34 1.45 -5.05 -5.76
N ILE A 35 2.72 -5.18 -5.35
CA ILE A 35 3.58 -4.05 -4.97
C ILE A 35 3.64 -3.01 -6.11
N GLY A 36 3.85 -3.44 -7.35
CA GLY A 36 3.89 -2.55 -8.50
C GLY A 36 2.59 -1.76 -8.70
N LEU A 37 1.44 -2.36 -8.42
CA LEU A 37 0.15 -1.66 -8.51
C LEU A 37 -0.11 -0.72 -7.32
N PHE A 38 0.28 -1.11 -6.11
CA PHE A 38 0.21 -0.20 -4.97
C PHE A 38 1.10 1.04 -5.16
N GLN A 39 2.29 0.86 -5.74
CA GLN A 39 3.17 1.98 -6.11
C GLN A 39 2.52 2.91 -7.14
N LYS A 40 1.88 2.36 -8.17
CA LYS A 40 1.11 3.15 -9.16
C LYS A 40 -0.04 3.91 -8.52
N SER A 41 -0.74 3.31 -7.56
CA SER A 41 -1.78 4.01 -6.79
C SER A 41 -1.19 5.20 -6.03
N LEU A 42 0.01 5.04 -5.45
CA LEU A 42 0.71 6.08 -4.70
C LEU A 42 1.28 7.23 -5.55
N GLU A 43 1.33 7.11 -6.88
CA GLU A 43 1.70 8.22 -7.77
C GLU A 43 0.66 9.35 -7.71
N ASN A 44 -0.60 9.02 -7.36
CA ASN A 44 -1.72 9.95 -7.36
C ASN A 44 -2.51 9.83 -6.05
N LYS A 45 -1.99 10.42 -4.98
CA LYS A 45 -2.54 10.33 -3.61
C LYS A 45 -3.77 11.23 -3.40
N THR A 46 -4.79 11.07 -4.21
CA THR A 46 -6.02 11.88 -4.15
C THR A 46 -6.89 11.54 -2.95
N ASP A 47 -7.01 10.26 -2.62
CA ASP A 47 -7.66 9.74 -1.41
C ASP A 47 -6.58 9.29 -0.41
N ALA A 48 -6.56 9.93 0.77
CA ALA A 48 -5.56 9.67 1.80
C ALA A 48 -5.69 8.27 2.43
N THR A 49 -6.91 7.72 2.50
CA THR A 49 -7.18 6.39 3.06
C THR A 49 -6.71 5.30 2.10
N ILE A 50 -6.96 5.47 0.79
CA ILE A 50 -6.44 4.57 -0.25
C ILE A 50 -4.91 4.66 -0.31
N ALA A 51 -4.34 5.86 -0.21
CA ALA A 51 -2.89 6.02 -0.15
C ALA A 51 -2.30 5.28 1.07
N ALA A 52 -2.92 5.40 2.25
CA ALA A 52 -2.49 4.66 3.44
C ALA A 52 -2.61 3.14 3.22
N GLY A 53 -3.75 2.69 2.69
CA GLY A 53 -3.97 1.30 2.32
C GLY A 53 -2.89 0.76 1.37
N ALA A 54 -2.53 1.50 0.32
CA ALA A 54 -1.50 1.08 -0.63
C ALA A 54 -0.13 0.89 0.04
N VAL A 55 0.24 1.78 0.99
CA VAL A 55 1.48 1.60 1.78
C VAL A 55 1.38 0.37 2.69
N TYR A 56 0.26 0.19 3.38
CA TYR A 56 0.01 -0.98 4.24
C TYR A 56 0.15 -2.29 3.46
N TRP A 57 -0.56 -2.42 2.34
CA TRP A 57 -0.55 -3.64 1.54
C TRP A 57 0.78 -3.88 0.82
N THR A 58 1.55 -2.82 0.54
CA THR A 58 2.96 -2.98 0.14
C THR A 58 3.78 -3.63 1.26
N GLY A 59 3.57 -3.22 2.51
CA GLY A 59 4.20 -3.83 3.69
C GLY A 59 3.81 -5.30 3.86
N GLU A 60 2.52 -5.63 3.78
CA GLU A 60 2.05 -7.02 3.81
C GLU A 60 2.67 -7.85 2.69
N SER A 61 2.77 -7.29 1.48
CA SER A 61 3.37 -7.98 0.33
C SER A 61 4.85 -8.29 0.57
N TYR A 62 5.62 -7.31 1.08
CA TYR A 62 7.01 -7.54 1.47
C TYR A 62 7.13 -8.59 2.57
N TYR A 63 6.24 -8.56 3.57
CA TYR A 63 6.22 -9.56 4.63
C TYR A 63 6.01 -10.97 4.07
N ARG A 64 5.04 -11.15 3.17
CA ARG A 64 4.76 -12.45 2.53
C ARG A 64 5.91 -12.93 1.64
N LEU A 65 6.72 -12.01 1.10
CA LEU A 65 7.95 -12.30 0.36
C LEU A 65 9.18 -12.55 1.26
N GLY A 66 9.02 -12.52 2.58
CA GLY A 66 10.14 -12.67 3.54
C GLY A 66 11.05 -11.44 3.63
N GLN A 67 10.66 -10.33 3.02
CA GLN A 67 11.41 -9.07 3.03
C GLN A 67 11.03 -8.24 4.27
N TYR A 68 11.29 -8.78 5.45
CA TYR A 68 10.76 -8.25 6.72
C TYR A 68 11.24 -6.83 7.04
N GLU A 69 12.47 -6.46 6.66
CA GLU A 69 13.02 -5.10 6.84
C GLU A 69 12.21 -4.08 6.02
N LEU A 70 11.92 -4.44 4.76
CA LEU A 70 11.10 -3.59 3.88
C LEU A 70 9.65 -3.52 4.37
N ALA A 71 9.12 -4.63 4.88
CA ALA A 71 7.78 -4.69 5.45
C ALA A 71 7.66 -3.75 6.66
N LEU A 72 8.61 -3.83 7.60
CA LEU A 72 8.69 -2.98 8.78
C LEU A 72 8.65 -1.50 8.40
N GLY A 73 9.54 -1.07 7.50
CA GLY A 73 9.58 0.33 7.05
C GLY A 73 8.30 0.79 6.35
N ARG A 74 7.56 -0.10 5.67
CA ARG A 74 6.24 0.25 5.12
C ARG A 74 5.17 0.36 6.19
N PHE A 75 5.17 -0.51 7.19
CA PHE A 75 4.21 -0.43 8.30
C PHE A 75 4.42 0.83 9.14
N GLU A 76 5.66 1.20 9.43
CA GLU A 76 5.98 2.49 10.09
C GLU A 76 5.50 3.69 9.26
N ALA A 77 5.74 3.64 7.94
CA ALA A 77 5.24 4.67 7.04
C ALA A 77 3.72 4.75 7.05
N PHE A 78 3.00 3.62 7.10
CA PHE A 78 1.55 3.59 7.22
C PHE A 78 1.08 4.31 8.49
N VAL A 79 1.68 4.05 9.65
CA VAL A 79 1.31 4.72 10.93
C VAL A 79 1.40 6.26 10.82
N ALA A 80 2.36 6.77 10.06
CA ALA A 80 2.57 8.21 9.89
C ALA A 80 1.61 8.87 8.88
N MET A 81 0.74 8.12 8.19
CA MET A 81 -0.10 8.67 7.11
C MET A 81 -1.42 9.27 7.61
N PRO A 82 -1.88 10.41 7.04
CA PRO A 82 -3.12 11.06 7.44
C PRO A 82 -4.39 10.19 7.35
N GLY A 83 -4.44 9.23 6.41
CA GLY A 83 -5.58 8.33 6.23
C GLY A 83 -5.46 6.98 6.94
N ALA A 84 -4.40 6.78 7.74
CA ALA A 84 -4.14 5.50 8.38
C ALA A 84 -5.21 5.14 9.40
N ALA A 85 -5.59 6.11 10.26
CA ALA A 85 -6.56 5.90 11.33
C ALA A 85 -7.96 5.52 10.83
N GLN A 86 -8.32 5.88 9.59
CA GLN A 86 -9.60 5.54 8.96
C GLN A 86 -9.53 4.22 8.17
N HIS A 87 -8.35 3.72 7.87
CA HIS A 87 -8.19 2.48 7.13
C HIS A 87 -8.46 1.27 8.05
N PRO A 88 -9.19 0.23 7.59
CA PRO A 88 -9.52 -0.94 8.43
C PRO A 88 -8.29 -1.62 9.07
N SER A 89 -7.16 -1.63 8.36
CA SER A 89 -5.90 -2.20 8.84
C SER A 89 -5.23 -1.44 10.00
N ALA A 90 -5.73 -0.28 10.41
CA ALA A 90 -5.23 0.43 11.59
C ALA A 90 -5.26 -0.47 12.84
N SER A 91 -6.29 -1.30 12.96
CA SER A 91 -6.43 -2.26 14.07
C SER A 91 -5.40 -3.40 14.07
N LEU A 92 -4.71 -3.62 12.93
CA LEU A 92 -3.76 -4.72 12.76
C LEU A 92 -2.31 -4.25 12.83
N ILE A 93 -2.05 -2.94 12.86
CA ILE A 93 -0.70 -2.42 12.59
C ILE A 93 0.32 -2.81 13.66
N ASP A 94 -0.05 -2.76 14.94
CA ASP A 94 0.84 -3.14 16.04
C ASP A 94 1.24 -4.62 15.97
N TYR A 95 0.29 -5.47 15.55
CA TYR A 95 0.55 -6.89 15.30
C TYR A 95 1.56 -7.08 14.16
N ASN A 96 1.38 -6.38 13.04
CA ASN A 96 2.26 -6.50 11.87
C ASN A 96 3.67 -5.97 12.13
N LEU A 97 3.79 -4.87 12.89
CA LEU A 97 5.09 -4.34 13.36
C LEU A 97 5.79 -5.37 14.26
N GLY A 98 5.09 -5.88 15.27
CA GLY A 98 5.65 -6.88 16.21
C GLY A 98 6.12 -8.15 15.50
N TYR A 99 5.33 -8.69 14.57
CA TYR A 99 5.71 -9.87 13.81
C TYR A 99 6.85 -9.61 12.81
N SER A 100 6.93 -8.43 12.21
CA SER A 100 8.04 -8.09 11.33
C SER A 100 9.35 -8.03 12.13
N LEU A 101 9.34 -7.40 13.30
CA LEU A 101 10.48 -7.37 14.22
C LEU A 101 10.87 -8.75 14.72
N LEU A 102 9.89 -9.60 15.07
CA LEU A 102 10.17 -10.97 15.49
C LEU A 102 10.86 -11.79 14.39
N LYS A 103 10.48 -11.59 13.13
CA LYS A 103 11.05 -12.31 11.97
C LYS A 103 12.43 -11.82 11.54
N LEU A 104 12.84 -10.63 11.97
CA LEU A 104 14.17 -10.06 11.71
C LEU A 104 15.25 -10.59 12.65
N ASN A 105 14.85 -11.11 13.82
CA ASN A 105 15.73 -11.73 14.80
C ASN A 105 15.87 -13.24 14.55
#